data_AF-A0AAD5A291-F1
#
_entry.id   AF-A0AAD5A291-F1
#
_cell.length_a   1.000
_cell.length_b   1.000
_cell.length_c   1.000
_cell.angle_alpha   90.00
_cell.angle_beta   90.00
_cell.angle_gamma   90.00
#
_symmetry.space_group_name_H-M   'P 1'
#
loop_
_entity.id
_entity.type
_entity.pdbx_description
1 polymer ?
#
loop_
_entity_poly.entity_id
_entity_poly.type
_entity_poly.pdbx_seq_one_letter_code
_entity_poly.pdbx_strand_id
1 'polypeptide(L)'
;MLSSIPLFIALWMAGGFFEQGTCAVQIRRPLRIAKVVGFSWENCGKADDPAVMKSLSLSPDPINIPGDLTASAAGTTSVALVSPVSLNVTLEKEVAGFWVKVPCLEELGSCHYPDACDILDQLIPPGQDCPEPLHTYGLPCHCPFKAGDYSLPQSVFSLPKVELPFWLTNGQYRVQGVLGNSDKELGCLKVTLTLHSD
;
A
#
# COMPACT_ATOMS: atom_id res chain seq x y z
N MET A 1 -34.08 -89.54 37.44
CA MET A 1 -35.52 -89.24 37.65
C MET A 1 -35.68 -87.73 37.52
N LEU A 2 -36.08 -87.28 36.34
CA LEU A 2 -37.41 -86.73 35.97
C LEU A 2 -37.24 -85.20 35.83
N SER A 3 -37.00 -84.70 34.62
CA SER A 3 -38.04 -84.33 33.62
C SER A 3 -38.97 -83.23 34.12
N SER A 4 -38.88 -82.03 33.54
CA SER A 4 -39.97 -81.43 32.74
C SER A 4 -39.68 -79.97 32.39
N ILE A 5 -39.94 -79.64 31.12
CA ILE A 5 -39.93 -78.31 30.48
C ILE A 5 -41.32 -77.67 30.68
N PRO A 6 -41.46 -76.33 30.68
CA PRO A 6 -42.22 -75.67 29.59
C PRO A 6 -41.50 -74.38 29.10
N LEU A 7 -41.31 -74.20 27.78
CA LEU A 7 -42.23 -73.53 26.86
C LEU A 7 -42.49 -72.04 27.18
N PHE A 8 -41.70 -71.13 26.59
CA PHE A 8 -42.17 -69.81 26.16
C PHE A 8 -41.36 -69.33 24.94
N ILE A 9 -41.92 -69.60 23.77
CA ILE A 9 -41.57 -69.01 22.48
C ILE A 9 -42.40 -67.74 22.37
N ALA A 10 -41.76 -66.56 22.25
CA ALA A 10 -42.44 -65.36 21.80
C ALA A 10 -41.43 -64.24 21.46
N LEU A 11 -41.48 -63.79 20.18
CA LEU A 11 -41.32 -62.41 19.71
C LEU A 11 -39.95 -61.73 19.99
N TRP A 12 -39.21 -61.13 19.05
CA TRP A 12 -39.53 -60.42 17.81
C TRP A 12 -38.22 -60.25 17.02
N MET A 13 -38.18 -60.77 15.79
CA MET A 13 -37.15 -60.45 14.79
C MET A 13 -37.72 -59.33 13.90
N ALA A 14 -37.45 -58.08 14.24
CA ALA A 14 -37.62 -56.93 13.33
C ALA A 14 -36.98 -55.69 13.98
N GLY A 15 -35.74 -55.37 13.60
CA GLY A 15 -35.04 -54.23 14.15
C GLY A 15 -33.87 -53.80 13.26
N GLY A 16 -34.21 -53.08 12.18
CA GLY A 16 -33.41 -51.98 11.66
C GLY A 16 -32.03 -52.31 11.08
N PHE A 17 -31.97 -52.39 9.76
CA PHE A 17 -30.84 -51.87 9.01
C PHE A 17 -30.53 -50.45 9.50
N PHE A 18 -29.30 -50.22 9.98
CA PHE A 18 -28.68 -48.91 9.92
C PHE A 18 -27.17 -49.10 9.73
N GLU A 19 -26.77 -49.20 8.47
CA GLU A 19 -25.42 -48.83 8.06
C GLU A 19 -25.18 -47.37 8.42
N GLN A 20 -24.15 -47.10 9.22
CA GLN A 20 -23.51 -45.80 9.25
C GLN A 20 -22.00 -46.01 9.17
N GLY A 21 -21.52 -46.06 7.92
CA GLY A 21 -20.13 -45.74 7.62
C GLY A 21 -19.91 -44.25 7.89
N THR A 22 -19.18 -43.92 8.94
CA THR A 22 -18.71 -42.56 9.19
C THR A 22 -17.27 -42.44 8.66
N CYS A 23 -17.15 -42.09 7.39
CA CYS A 23 -15.92 -41.50 6.88
C CYS A 23 -15.79 -40.09 7.48
N ALA A 24 -15.00 -39.94 8.53
CA ALA A 24 -14.58 -38.63 9.02
C ALA A 24 -13.60 -38.00 8.01
N VAL A 25 -14.13 -37.43 6.93
CA VAL A 25 -13.39 -36.52 6.05
C VAL A 25 -13.66 -35.11 6.55
N GLN A 26 -12.88 -34.66 7.54
CA GLN A 26 -12.77 -33.23 7.81
C GLN A 26 -11.55 -32.65 7.09
N ILE A 27 -11.91 -32.06 5.96
CA ILE A 27 -11.17 -31.21 5.05
C ILE A 27 -10.27 -30.24 5.84
N ARG A 28 -8.95 -30.45 5.80
CA ARG A 28 -7.99 -29.37 6.10
C ARG A 28 -8.16 -28.31 5.02
N ARG A 29 -8.98 -27.28 5.27
CA ARG A 29 -8.92 -26.06 4.45
C ARG A 29 -7.48 -25.55 4.55
N PRO A 30 -6.72 -25.44 3.45
CA PRO A 30 -5.43 -24.76 3.52
C PRO A 30 -5.74 -23.36 4.02
N LEU A 31 -5.14 -22.99 5.16
CA LEU A 31 -5.15 -21.61 5.61
C LEU A 31 -4.50 -20.81 4.47
N ARG A 32 -5.30 -20.08 3.69
CA ARG A 32 -4.74 -19.04 2.82
C ARG A 32 -4.16 -18.04 3.80
N ILE A 33 -2.86 -18.14 4.06
CA ILE A 33 -2.10 -17.05 4.65
C ILE A 33 -2.27 -15.91 3.65
N ALA A 34 -3.19 -14.98 3.95
CA ALA A 34 -3.20 -13.70 3.27
C ALA A 34 -1.82 -13.13 3.52
N LYS A 35 -0.99 -13.10 2.47
CA LYS A 35 0.31 -12.47 2.54
C LYS A 35 -0.01 -11.01 2.80
N VAL A 36 0.19 -10.56 4.03
CA VAL A 36 0.16 -9.13 4.35
C VAL A 36 1.30 -8.55 3.53
N VAL A 37 0.97 -7.92 2.40
CA VAL A 37 1.97 -7.27 1.57
C VAL A 37 2.31 -6.00 2.33
N GLY A 38 3.45 -6.06 3.01
CA GLY A 38 3.92 -4.91 3.74
C GLY A 38 4.42 -3.82 2.80
N PHE A 39 4.72 -2.66 3.36
CA PHE A 39 5.38 -1.56 2.66
C PHE A 39 6.59 -2.06 1.86
N SER A 40 6.64 -1.70 0.58
CA SER A 40 7.77 -1.99 -0.30
C SER A 40 7.90 -0.91 -1.37
N TRP A 41 9.10 -0.76 -1.93
CA TRP A 41 9.37 0.22 -2.96
C TRP A 41 10.52 -0.23 -3.85
N GLU A 42 10.57 0.30 -5.07
CA GLU A 42 11.67 0.07 -6.02
C GLU A 42 11.79 1.26 -6.99
N ASN A 43 13.01 1.54 -7.47
CA ASN A 43 13.18 2.42 -8.63
C ASN A 43 12.75 1.64 -9.89
N CYS A 44 11.89 2.24 -10.69
CA CYS A 44 11.36 1.65 -11.94
C CYS A 44 11.91 2.31 -13.21
N GLY A 45 12.80 3.28 -13.03
CA GLY A 45 13.36 4.08 -14.11
C GLY A 45 14.47 3.36 -14.87
N LYS A 46 15.03 4.07 -15.85
CA LYS A 46 16.19 3.58 -16.60
C LYS A 46 17.44 3.64 -15.74
N ALA A 47 18.45 2.86 -16.10
CA ALA A 47 19.71 2.80 -15.35
C ALA A 47 20.49 4.14 -15.37
N ASP A 48 20.24 4.97 -16.38
CA ASP A 48 20.86 6.29 -16.57
C ASP A 48 19.96 7.46 -16.13
N ASP A 49 18.81 7.18 -15.50
CA ASP A 49 17.95 8.23 -14.96
C ASP A 49 18.70 9.01 -13.88
N PRO A 50 18.70 10.36 -13.95
CA PRO A 50 19.50 11.17 -13.05
C PRO A 50 18.99 11.17 -11.61
N ALA A 51 17.69 11.02 -11.37
CA ALA A 51 17.05 11.04 -10.06
C ALA A 51 16.71 9.62 -9.57
N VAL A 52 17.31 9.22 -8.45
CA VAL A 52 17.23 7.84 -7.94
C VAL A 52 16.99 7.84 -6.44
N MET A 53 16.01 7.06 -5.98
CA MET A 53 15.78 6.79 -4.56
C MET A 53 16.81 5.79 -4.03
N LYS A 54 17.46 6.09 -2.91
CA LYS A 54 18.48 5.25 -2.27
C LYS A 54 17.94 4.49 -1.08
N SER A 55 17.11 5.13 -0.27
CA SER A 55 16.40 4.49 0.83
C SER A 55 15.03 5.12 1.04
N LEU A 56 14.06 4.32 1.43
CA LEU A 56 12.74 4.77 1.83
C LEU A 56 12.19 3.80 2.89
N SER A 57 11.66 4.33 3.98
CA SER A 57 11.01 3.56 5.04
C SER A 57 9.74 4.24 5.49
N LEU A 58 8.68 3.46 5.71
CA LEU A 58 7.43 3.93 6.30
C LEU A 58 7.00 2.98 7.43
N SER A 59 6.48 3.55 8.52
CA SER A 59 5.93 2.82 9.66
C SER A 59 4.87 3.67 10.37
N PRO A 60 3.78 3.10 10.91
CA PRO A 60 3.45 1.67 10.91
C PRO A 60 2.93 1.20 9.55
N ASP A 61 2.77 -0.11 9.43
CA ASP A 61 2.12 -0.78 8.31
C ASP A 61 1.04 -1.72 8.86
N PRO A 62 -0.26 -1.46 8.60
CA PRO A 62 -0.79 -0.41 7.73
C PRO A 62 -0.56 1.00 8.28
N ILE A 63 -0.52 1.97 7.37
CA ILE A 63 -0.51 3.41 7.69
C ILE A 63 -1.93 3.80 8.14
N ASN A 64 -2.04 4.41 9.32
CA ASN A 64 -3.32 4.80 9.91
C ASN A 64 -3.64 6.28 9.64
N ILE A 65 -4.89 6.57 9.24
CA ILE A 65 -5.41 7.92 9.04
C ILE A 65 -6.71 8.07 9.86
N PRO A 66 -6.76 8.96 10.88
CA PRO A 66 -5.66 9.76 11.40
C PRO A 66 -4.62 8.92 12.15
N GLY A 67 -3.41 9.46 12.34
CA GLY A 67 -2.35 8.81 13.11
C GLY A 67 -0.97 9.38 12.85
N ASP A 68 0.04 8.87 13.57
CA ASP A 68 1.43 9.25 13.33
C ASP A 68 2.09 8.29 12.33
N LEU A 69 2.76 8.86 11.34
CA LEU A 69 3.57 8.19 10.34
C LEU A 69 5.04 8.51 10.60
N THR A 70 5.84 7.48 10.83
CA THR A 70 7.30 7.58 10.85
C THR A 70 7.85 7.28 9.47
N ALA A 71 8.58 8.23 8.89
CA ALA A 71 9.17 8.10 7.56
C ALA A 71 10.64 8.51 7.54
N SER A 72 11.42 7.87 6.66
CA SER A 72 12.76 8.32 6.28
C SER A 72 12.96 8.11 4.79
N ALA A 73 13.73 8.99 4.15
CA ALA A 73 14.00 8.89 2.72
C ALA A 73 15.38 9.45 2.41
N ALA A 74 16.11 8.80 1.50
CA ALA A 74 17.31 9.38 0.91
C ALA A 74 17.29 9.16 -0.60
N GLY A 75 17.61 10.19 -1.36
CA GLY A 75 17.63 10.18 -2.81
C GLY A 75 18.78 11.02 -3.33
N THR A 76 19.08 10.86 -4.62
CA THR A 76 20.10 11.64 -5.30
C THR A 76 19.54 12.11 -6.63
N THR A 77 20.00 13.26 -7.10
CA THR A 77 19.80 13.68 -8.49
C THR A 77 21.11 14.24 -9.05
N SER A 78 21.54 13.73 -10.20
CA SER A 78 22.75 14.21 -10.88
C SER A 78 22.53 15.48 -11.71
N VAL A 79 21.27 15.90 -11.89
CA VAL A 79 20.88 17.13 -12.57
C VAL A 79 20.00 17.98 -11.65
N ALA A 80 19.93 19.29 -11.91
CA ALA A 80 18.96 20.13 -11.23
C ALA A 80 17.55 19.84 -11.75
N LEU A 81 16.59 19.69 -10.84
CA LEU A 81 15.16 19.60 -11.16
C LEU A 81 14.61 21.02 -11.19
N VAL A 82 14.43 21.56 -12.40
CA VAL A 82 13.98 22.93 -12.65
C VAL A 82 12.60 22.87 -13.28
N SER A 83 11.72 23.80 -12.91
CA SER A 83 10.40 23.95 -13.53
C SER A 83 10.52 24.07 -15.06
N PRO A 84 9.64 23.41 -15.85
CA PRO A 84 8.57 22.53 -15.38
C PRO A 84 9.05 21.12 -15.04
N VAL A 85 8.70 20.61 -13.86
CA VAL A 85 8.97 19.21 -13.46
C VAL A 85 7.68 18.41 -13.57
N SER A 86 7.50 17.69 -14.66
CA SER A 86 6.31 16.87 -14.87
C SER A 86 6.31 15.64 -13.98
N LEU A 87 5.15 15.30 -13.41
CA LEU A 87 4.95 14.11 -12.60
C LEU A 87 3.74 13.31 -13.12
N ASN A 88 4.00 12.10 -13.64
CA ASN A 88 2.97 11.14 -14.00
C ASN A 88 2.74 10.15 -12.86
N VAL A 89 1.56 10.19 -12.24
CA VAL A 89 1.18 9.25 -11.18
C VAL A 89 0.24 8.19 -11.73
N THR A 90 0.51 6.94 -11.41
CA THR A 90 -0.43 5.82 -11.56
C THR A 90 -0.72 5.23 -10.19
N LEU A 91 -1.98 5.32 -9.77
CA LEU A 91 -2.48 4.75 -8.53
C LEU A 91 -3.34 3.53 -8.85
N GLU A 92 -3.03 2.40 -8.23
CA GLU A 92 -3.84 1.18 -8.30
C GLU A 92 -4.23 0.74 -6.89
N LYS A 93 -5.45 0.21 -6.77
CA LYS A 93 -5.97 -0.37 -5.53
C LYS A 93 -6.25 -1.85 -5.73
N GLU A 94 -5.93 -2.67 -4.73
CA GLU A 94 -6.34 -4.07 -4.73
C GLU A 94 -7.84 -4.19 -4.39
N VAL A 95 -8.60 -4.82 -5.28
CA VAL A 95 -10.02 -5.13 -5.11
C VAL A 95 -10.25 -6.59 -5.48
N ALA A 96 -10.69 -7.40 -4.50
CA ALA A 96 -10.97 -8.82 -4.68
C ALA A 96 -9.81 -9.63 -5.34
N GLY A 97 -8.56 -9.25 -5.04
CA GLY A 97 -7.35 -9.90 -5.57
C GLY A 97 -6.88 -9.37 -6.93
N PHE A 98 -7.51 -8.33 -7.48
CA PHE A 98 -7.11 -7.68 -8.72
C PHE A 98 -6.65 -6.24 -8.45
N TRP A 99 -5.66 -5.77 -9.19
CA TRP A 99 -5.21 -4.38 -9.15
C TRP A 99 -6.06 -3.55 -10.12
N VAL A 100 -6.78 -2.58 -9.58
CA VAL A 100 -7.67 -1.69 -10.34
C VAL A 100 -7.07 -0.30 -10.36
N LYS A 101 -6.79 0.22 -11.55
CA LYS A 101 -6.32 1.60 -11.73
C LYS A 101 -7.39 2.58 -11.27
N VAL A 102 -7.01 3.46 -10.35
CA VAL A 102 -7.86 4.56 -9.87
C VAL A 102 -7.74 5.71 -10.86
N PRO A 103 -8.85 6.18 -11.47
CA PRO A 103 -8.81 7.31 -12.41
C PRO A 103 -8.40 8.60 -11.69
N CYS A 104 -7.94 9.59 -12.47
CA CYS A 104 -7.74 10.94 -11.93
C CYS A 104 -9.09 11.60 -11.66
N LEU A 105 -9.38 11.91 -10.40
CA LEU A 105 -10.60 12.59 -9.95
C LEU A 105 -10.18 13.68 -8.97
N GLU A 106 -10.54 14.93 -9.26
CA GLU A 106 -10.21 16.09 -8.39
C GLU A 106 -8.72 16.13 -8.02
N GLU A 107 -7.85 15.92 -9.02
CA GLU A 107 -6.39 15.89 -8.85
C GLU A 107 -5.86 14.78 -7.93
N LEU A 108 -6.66 13.74 -7.67
CA LEU A 108 -6.27 12.56 -6.91
C LEU A 108 -6.44 11.28 -7.76
N GLY A 109 -5.52 10.33 -7.61
CA GLY A 109 -5.52 9.07 -8.34
C GLY A 109 -4.43 9.01 -9.41
N SER A 110 -4.74 8.42 -10.58
CA SER A 110 -3.78 8.33 -11.68
C SER A 110 -3.74 9.60 -12.52
N CYS A 111 -3.14 10.65 -11.99
CA CYS A 111 -3.09 11.99 -12.58
C CYS A 111 -1.75 12.30 -13.27
N HIS A 112 -1.80 13.20 -14.25
CA HIS A 112 -0.62 13.85 -14.81
C HIS A 112 -0.55 15.28 -14.30
N TYR A 113 0.52 15.61 -13.58
CA TYR A 113 0.82 16.96 -13.13
C TYR A 113 1.87 17.55 -14.08
N PRO A 114 1.52 18.60 -14.87
CA PRO A 114 2.45 19.18 -15.84
C PRO A 114 3.69 19.81 -15.18
N ASP A 115 3.50 20.39 -14.00
CA ASP A 115 4.58 20.96 -13.20
C ASP A 115 4.34 20.77 -11.69
N ALA A 116 5.13 19.89 -11.08
CA ALA A 116 5.14 19.67 -9.64
C ALA A 116 5.71 20.88 -8.87
N CYS A 117 6.51 21.73 -9.51
CA CYS A 117 7.01 22.95 -8.90
C CYS A 117 5.87 23.93 -8.60
N ASP A 118 4.92 24.08 -9.53
CA ASP A 118 3.73 24.93 -9.34
C ASP A 118 2.86 24.43 -8.19
N ILE A 119 2.75 23.11 -8.01
CA ILE A 119 2.01 22.50 -6.90
C ILE A 119 2.69 22.81 -5.56
N LEU A 120 4.03 22.71 -5.51
CA LEU A 120 4.79 23.06 -4.31
C LEU A 120 4.58 24.53 -3.94
N ASP A 121 4.64 25.44 -4.91
CA ASP A 121 4.43 26.88 -4.69
C ASP A 121 3.00 27.23 -4.25
N GLN A 122 2.01 26.43 -4.63
CA GLN A 122 0.62 26.58 -4.17
C GLN A 122 0.43 26.08 -2.73
N LEU A 123 1.08 24.98 -2.36
CA LEU A 123 0.99 24.39 -1.03
C LEU A 123 1.86 25.13 0.00
N ILE A 124 3.01 25.62 -0.44
CA ILE A 124 4.00 26.34 0.36
C ILE A 124 4.29 27.62 -0.41
N PRO A 125 3.72 28.77 -0.04
CA PRO A 125 3.98 30.01 -0.76
C PRO A 125 5.45 30.44 -0.68
N PRO A 126 6.05 30.92 -1.79
CA PRO A 126 7.46 31.31 -1.80
C PRO A 126 7.75 32.45 -0.82
N GLY A 127 8.93 32.39 -0.20
CA GLY A 127 9.38 33.35 0.82
C GLY A 127 9.03 32.96 2.24
N GLN A 128 8.36 31.83 2.45
CA GLN A 128 8.21 31.18 3.75
C GLN A 128 9.28 30.11 3.95
N ASP A 129 9.59 29.82 5.22
CA ASP A 129 10.44 28.68 5.55
C ASP A 129 9.73 27.37 5.18
N CYS A 130 10.51 26.36 4.78
CA CYS A 130 9.94 25.05 4.50
C CYS A 130 9.25 24.47 5.75
N PRO A 131 8.19 23.67 5.59
CA PRO A 131 7.56 23.04 6.74
C PRO A 131 8.51 22.05 7.41
N GLU A 132 8.36 21.89 8.73
CA GLU A 132 9.04 20.79 9.42
C GLU A 132 8.55 19.43 8.90
N PRO A 133 9.41 18.40 8.81
CA PRO A 133 10.81 18.36 9.27
C PRO A 133 11.84 18.87 8.23
N LEU A 134 11.42 19.36 7.06
CA LEU A 134 12.34 19.73 5.97
C LEU A 134 13.26 20.88 6.37
N HIS A 135 12.71 21.89 7.04
CA HIS A 135 13.46 23.05 7.50
C HIS A 135 14.58 22.67 8.49
N THR A 136 14.31 21.83 9.50
CA THR A 136 15.33 21.34 10.43
C THR A 136 16.52 20.68 9.73
N TYR A 137 16.27 19.94 8.63
CA TYR A 137 17.32 19.23 7.89
C TYR A 137 17.88 20.02 6.70
N GLY A 138 17.49 21.28 6.51
CA GLY A 138 17.94 22.12 5.40
C GLY A 138 17.54 21.58 4.03
N LEU A 139 16.44 20.82 3.96
CA LEU A 139 15.92 20.26 2.71
C LEU A 139 15.07 21.31 2.00
N PRO A 140 15.29 21.55 0.69
CA PRO A 140 14.47 22.48 -0.07
C PRO A 140 13.05 21.93 -0.24
N CYS A 141 12.08 22.83 -0.29
CA CYS A 141 10.66 22.55 -0.57
C CYS A 141 10.15 23.28 -1.81
N HIS A 142 11.05 23.94 -2.55
CA HIS A 142 10.76 24.69 -3.76
C HIS A 142 11.76 24.32 -4.85
N CYS A 143 11.32 24.44 -6.09
CA CYS A 143 12.22 24.38 -7.24
C CYS A 143 13.09 25.66 -7.33
N PRO A 144 14.31 25.57 -7.87
CA PRO A 144 14.96 24.36 -8.38
C PRO A 144 15.58 23.50 -7.27
N PHE A 145 15.39 22.19 -7.34
CA PHE A 145 16.19 21.24 -6.56
C PHE A 145 17.53 21.05 -7.26
N LYS A 146 18.63 21.44 -6.61
CA LYS A 146 19.98 21.36 -7.19
C LYS A 146 20.42 19.90 -7.35
N ALA A 147 21.41 19.67 -8.21
CA ALA A 147 22.08 18.38 -8.24
C ALA A 147 22.74 18.11 -6.88
N GLY A 148 22.60 16.88 -6.37
CA GLY A 148 23.14 16.49 -5.08
C GLY A 148 22.38 15.35 -4.41
N ASP A 149 22.83 15.04 -3.20
CA ASP A 149 22.23 14.05 -2.33
C ASP A 149 21.30 14.72 -1.31
N TYR A 150 20.13 14.13 -1.13
CA TYR A 150 19.09 14.59 -0.23
C TYR A 150 18.78 13.47 0.75
N SER A 151 18.79 13.77 2.04
CA SER A 151 18.50 12.78 3.08
C SER A 151 17.61 13.40 4.14
N LEU A 152 16.43 12.80 4.31
CA LEU A 152 15.53 13.00 5.42
C LEU A 152 15.71 11.83 6.40
N PRO A 153 16.33 12.06 7.57
CA PRO A 153 16.39 11.08 8.64
C PRO A 153 14.99 10.71 9.14
N GLN A 154 14.92 9.63 9.93
CA GLN A 154 13.66 9.18 10.52
C GLN A 154 12.97 10.31 11.27
N SER A 155 11.79 10.68 10.78
CA SER A 155 10.99 11.80 11.25
C SER A 155 9.53 11.36 11.40
N VAL A 156 8.81 12.01 12.33
CA VAL A 156 7.40 11.73 12.59
C VAL A 156 6.53 12.79 11.92
N PHE A 157 5.50 12.34 11.23
CA PHE A 157 4.50 13.14 10.53
C PHE A 157 3.13 12.80 11.09
N SER A 158 2.39 13.80 11.55
CA SER A 158 1.01 13.58 11.99
C SER A 158 0.06 13.67 10.80
N LEU A 159 -0.65 12.57 10.52
CA LEU A 159 -1.68 12.48 9.49
C LEU A 159 -3.02 12.91 10.07
N PRO A 160 -3.57 14.08 9.67
CA PRO A 160 -4.81 14.59 10.22
C PRO A 160 -6.01 13.76 9.77
N LYS A 161 -7.13 13.90 10.48
CA LYS A 161 -8.40 13.34 10.02
C LYS A 161 -8.88 14.13 8.80
N VAL A 162 -8.96 13.47 7.66
CA VAL A 162 -9.41 14.04 6.38
C VAL A 162 -10.57 13.22 5.83
N GLU A 163 -11.52 13.88 5.16
CA GLU A 163 -12.60 13.20 4.45
C GLU A 163 -12.04 12.61 3.16
N LEU A 164 -11.59 11.35 3.23
CA LEU A 164 -11.09 10.64 2.06
C LEU A 164 -12.24 10.26 1.13
N PRO A 165 -12.07 10.35 -0.20
CA PRO A 165 -13.04 9.82 -1.14
C PRO A 165 -13.32 8.34 -0.86
N PHE A 166 -14.56 7.87 -1.11
CA PHE A 166 -14.98 6.49 -0.81
C PHE A 166 -14.11 5.40 -1.48
N TRP A 167 -13.40 5.76 -2.56
CA TRP A 167 -12.49 4.87 -3.26
C TRP A 167 -11.11 4.76 -2.57
N LEU A 168 -10.70 5.76 -1.78
CA LEU A 168 -9.47 5.81 -0.99
C LEU A 168 -9.69 5.23 0.43
N THR A 169 -10.42 4.13 0.49
CA THR A 169 -10.74 3.37 1.73
C THR A 169 -9.65 2.36 2.09
N ASN A 170 -9.84 1.65 3.20
CA ASN A 170 -8.92 0.62 3.69
C ASN A 170 -8.52 -0.39 2.61
N GLY A 171 -7.23 -0.69 2.51
CA GLY A 171 -6.74 -1.67 1.53
C GLY A 171 -5.28 -1.47 1.14
N GLN A 172 -4.85 -2.28 0.18
CA GLN A 172 -3.51 -2.22 -0.41
C GLN A 172 -3.52 -1.38 -1.67
N TYR A 173 -2.45 -0.61 -1.83
CA TYR A 173 -2.25 0.33 -2.92
C TYR A 173 -0.89 0.14 -3.56
N ARG A 174 -0.83 0.34 -4.89
CA ARG A 174 0.40 0.51 -5.66
C ARG A 174 0.41 1.90 -6.25
N VAL A 175 1.51 2.61 -6.08
CA VAL A 175 1.74 3.94 -6.62
C VAL A 175 2.98 3.88 -7.49
N GLN A 176 2.89 4.35 -8.72
CA GLN A 176 4.05 4.61 -9.58
C GLN A 176 4.08 6.11 -9.90
N GLY A 177 5.21 6.76 -9.62
CA GLY A 177 5.49 8.13 -10.02
C GLY A 177 6.62 8.16 -11.03
N VAL A 178 6.41 8.78 -12.20
CA VAL A 178 7.45 9.05 -13.20
C VAL A 178 7.68 10.56 -13.25
N LEU A 179 8.88 10.97 -12.87
CA LEU A 179 9.31 12.37 -12.88
C LEU A 179 9.99 12.66 -14.22
N GLY A 180 9.67 13.79 -14.83
CA GLY A 180 10.25 14.19 -16.12
C GLY A 180 10.38 15.69 -16.29
N ASN A 181 11.06 16.09 -17.36
CA ASN A 181 11.16 17.47 -17.83
C ASN A 181 11.33 17.44 -19.36
N SER A 182 10.54 18.23 -20.09
CA SER A 182 10.62 18.34 -21.55
C SER A 182 10.63 16.98 -22.27
N ASP A 183 9.65 16.11 -21.96
CA ASP A 183 9.50 14.74 -22.48
C ASP A 183 10.64 13.76 -22.15
N LYS A 184 11.60 14.18 -21.31
CA LYS A 184 12.66 13.30 -20.79
C LYS A 184 12.28 12.81 -19.40
N GLU A 185 12.24 11.50 -19.23
CA GLU A 185 12.20 10.86 -17.91
C GLU A 185 13.48 11.18 -17.14
N LEU A 186 13.31 11.63 -15.90
CA LEU A 186 14.38 11.95 -14.97
C LEU A 186 14.48 10.93 -13.83
N GLY A 187 13.41 10.18 -13.56
CA GLY A 187 13.41 9.08 -12.59
C GLY A 187 12.01 8.49 -12.43
N CYS A 188 11.95 7.28 -11.87
CA CYS A 188 10.69 6.57 -11.62
C CYS A 188 10.77 5.81 -10.30
N LEU A 189 9.72 5.92 -9.48
CA LEU A 189 9.56 5.23 -8.20
C LEU A 189 8.24 4.46 -8.16
N LYS A 190 8.29 3.19 -7.74
CA LYS A 190 7.12 2.40 -7.37
C LYS A 190 7.09 2.19 -5.86
N VAL A 191 5.90 2.30 -5.28
CA VAL A 191 5.64 2.07 -3.87
C VAL A 191 4.40 1.18 -3.73
N THR A 192 4.47 0.18 -2.87
CA THR A 192 3.31 -0.59 -2.40
C THR A 192 3.13 -0.32 -0.92
N LEU A 193 1.91 0.00 -0.51
CA LEU A 193 1.59 0.33 0.88
C LEU A 193 0.18 -0.13 1.24
N THR A 194 -0.10 -0.26 2.54
CA THR A 194 -1.43 -0.56 3.07
C THR A 194 -1.94 0.65 3.84
N LEU A 195 -3.17 1.08 3.56
CA LEU A 195 -3.87 2.15 4.28
C LEU A 195 -4.98 1.58 5.16
N HIS A 196 -5.10 2.16 6.35
CA HIS A 196 -6.21 1.99 7.27
C HIS A 196 -6.73 3.38 7.67
N SER A 197 -8.04 3.59 7.52
CA SER A 197 -8.78 4.81 7.78
C SER A 197 -9.96 4.46 8.67
N ASP A 198 -10.15 5.30 9.70
CA ASP A 198 -11.21 5.19 10.71
C ASP A 198 -12.46 6.01 10.39
#